data_AF-A0A7J2I5B6-F1
#
_entry.id   AF-A0A7J2I5B6-F1
#
_cell.length_a   1.000
_cell.length_b   1.000
_cell.length_c   1.000
_cell.angle_alpha   90.00
_cell.angle_beta   90.00
_cell.angle_gamma   90.00
#
_symmetry.space_group_name_H-M   'P 1'
#
loop_
_entity.id
_entity.type
_entity.pdbx_description
1 polymer ?
#
loop_
_entity_poly.entity_id
_entity_poly.type
_entity_poly.pdbx_seq_one_letter_code
_entity_poly.pdbx_strand_id
1 'polypeptide(L)'
;GLREYRALESRYTVNVDPSVKAVRPYVVGAVVKGVEMTDDLVRSLMQLQEKLHVTHCRRRRKASIGIYDLETIRFPVTYTTVAGDYRFRPLGHSEEMTVEEILTKTARGREYGWILEGHDVYPVLVDSEGTTLSMPPIINSEETKVTTETESLFIEVTGVDWKTMNEVLNIIVTSLADRGCRVYQVEIRYPDRAVKTPDLRCWEMELELGYVRELLGVDLGADEVAELLGRMGYGVAEVGERLRVLVPCYRTDIMHPMDLVEDVAIAYGYDRFEPEIPNMATIGEEDPLERFSRNLRNLMVGYGLQEVMTFILTNKRDLFERMCVPEEPVAETENPKTEEYCVLRSWLLPSLMKVLERNRHNPYPQNVFEVGDVVVLDDTTDTGARTVKKLAFVLCHSKACFSEVKAITESLLTNLGIRDATFRPGGPECFMDGRRSEVYVDNRLLGFLGEIRPEVLLNWGLEMPAAAAELDVETRVDLVGFGL
;
A
#
# COMPACT_ATOMS: atom_id res chain seq x y z
N GLY A 1 -30.12 -16.92 -3.75
CA GLY A 1 -30.71 -16.22 -4.91
C GLY A 1 -30.77 -14.74 -4.63
N LEU A 2 -31.06 -13.94 -5.66
CA LEU A 2 -31.20 -12.49 -5.55
C LEU A 2 -32.20 -12.07 -4.48
N ARG A 3 -31.78 -11.16 -3.59
CA ARG A 3 -32.67 -10.49 -2.65
C ARG A 3 -33.17 -9.19 -3.28
N GLU A 4 -34.48 -9.02 -3.36
CA GLU A 4 -35.09 -7.78 -3.84
C GLU A 4 -35.17 -6.74 -2.74
N TYR A 5 -34.77 -5.50 -3.07
CA TYR A 5 -34.92 -4.34 -2.20
C TYR A 5 -35.81 -3.31 -2.88
N ARG A 6 -36.65 -2.66 -2.08
CA ARG A 6 -37.56 -1.60 -2.57
C ARG A 6 -37.44 -0.40 -1.66
N ALA A 7 -37.28 0.77 -2.27
CA ALA A 7 -37.38 2.05 -1.59
C ALA A 7 -38.78 2.64 -1.86
N LEU A 8 -39.54 2.89 -0.79
CA LEU A 8 -40.89 3.44 -0.86
C LEU A 8 -40.84 4.95 -1.15
N GLU A 9 -41.84 5.47 -1.85
CA GLU A 9 -41.94 6.92 -2.04
C GLU A 9 -42.22 7.64 -0.71
N SER A 10 -41.73 8.86 -0.59
CA SER A 10 -41.93 9.69 0.60
C SER A 10 -41.99 11.18 0.24
N ARG A 11 -42.26 12.00 1.26
CA ARG A 11 -42.29 13.48 1.17
C ARG A 11 -41.00 14.14 1.67
N TYR A 12 -40.00 13.36 2.09
CA TYR A 12 -38.76 13.89 2.65
C TYR A 12 -37.89 14.49 1.56
N THR A 13 -37.41 15.72 1.77
CA THR A 13 -36.65 16.46 0.76
C THR A 13 -35.41 17.15 1.33
N VAL A 14 -34.31 17.09 0.60
CA VAL A 14 -33.08 17.83 0.91
C VAL A 14 -32.82 18.85 -0.20
N ASN A 15 -32.74 20.13 0.15
CA ASN A 15 -32.35 21.20 -0.76
C ASN A 15 -30.84 21.37 -0.74
N VAL A 16 -30.21 21.48 -1.91
CA VAL A 16 -28.75 21.65 -2.03
C VAL A 16 -28.45 23.07 -2.49
N ASP A 17 -27.74 23.82 -1.65
CA ASP A 17 -27.31 25.17 -1.96
C ASP A 17 -26.10 25.16 -2.93
N PRO A 18 -26.03 26.05 -3.93
CA PRO A 18 -24.89 26.12 -4.85
C PRO A 18 -23.52 26.30 -4.18
N SER A 19 -23.47 26.88 -2.98
CA SER A 19 -22.23 27.16 -2.24
C SER A 19 -21.41 25.91 -1.93
N VAL A 20 -22.07 24.75 -1.73
CA VAL A 20 -21.37 23.49 -1.41
C VAL A 20 -20.50 22.99 -2.56
N LYS A 21 -20.71 23.48 -3.79
CA LYS A 21 -19.93 23.09 -4.97
C LYS A 21 -18.43 23.38 -4.83
N ALA A 22 -18.08 24.43 -4.08
CA ALA A 22 -16.69 24.84 -3.87
C ALA A 22 -15.91 23.92 -2.92
N VAL A 23 -16.60 23.09 -2.13
CA VAL A 23 -15.99 22.29 -1.07
C VAL A 23 -16.35 20.81 -1.19
N ARG A 24 -17.65 20.50 -1.22
CA ARG A 24 -18.17 19.13 -1.20
C ARG A 24 -19.52 19.08 -1.94
N PRO A 25 -19.51 18.90 -3.26
CA PRO A 25 -20.62 19.26 -4.14
C PRO A 25 -21.87 18.40 -4.04
N TYR A 26 -21.80 17.20 -3.46
CA TYR A 26 -22.88 16.23 -3.54
C TYR A 26 -23.38 15.78 -2.17
N VAL A 27 -24.69 15.55 -2.10
CA VAL A 27 -25.38 14.82 -1.03
C VAL A 27 -26.39 13.82 -1.62
N VAL A 28 -26.52 12.67 -0.99
CA VAL A 28 -27.61 11.70 -1.19
C VAL A 28 -28.18 11.33 0.16
N GLY A 29 -29.40 10.81 0.20
CA GLY A 29 -30.00 10.39 1.47
C GLY A 29 -31.13 9.40 1.35
N ALA A 30 -31.47 8.79 2.47
CA ALA A 30 -32.55 7.84 2.62
C ALA A 30 -33.19 8.00 3.99
N VAL A 31 -34.46 7.62 4.10
CA VAL A 31 -35.12 7.46 5.40
C VAL A 31 -35.37 5.97 5.64
N VAL A 32 -35.10 5.50 6.85
CA VAL A 32 -35.34 4.11 7.25
C VAL A 32 -36.26 4.11 8.47
N LYS A 33 -37.37 3.36 8.43
CA LYS A 33 -38.34 3.29 9.52
C LYS A 33 -38.54 1.87 10.03
N GLY A 34 -39.00 1.77 11.29
CA GLY A 34 -39.23 0.50 11.96
C GLY A 34 -37.92 -0.14 12.41
N VAL A 35 -36.99 0.69 12.88
CA VAL A 35 -35.70 0.23 13.41
C VAL A 35 -35.88 -0.06 14.90
N GLU A 36 -35.55 -1.27 15.31
CA GLU A 36 -35.50 -1.63 16.73
C GLU A 36 -34.06 -1.43 17.25
N MET A 37 -33.78 -0.25 17.79
CA MET A 37 -32.42 0.13 18.25
C MET A 37 -32.03 -0.54 19.57
N THR A 38 -31.54 -1.78 19.44
CA THR A 38 -30.78 -2.44 20.52
C THR A 38 -29.35 -1.91 20.60
N ASP A 39 -28.69 -2.04 21.76
CA ASP A 39 -27.28 -1.66 21.93
C ASP A 39 -26.36 -2.33 20.91
N ASP A 40 -26.63 -3.60 20.58
CA ASP A 40 -25.88 -4.36 19.58
C ASP A 40 -26.09 -3.82 18.16
N LEU A 41 -27.32 -3.42 17.82
CA LEU A 41 -27.61 -2.81 16.52
C LEU A 41 -26.92 -1.45 16.38
N VAL A 42 -26.98 -0.60 17.41
CA VAL A 42 -26.30 0.70 17.44
C VAL A 42 -24.80 0.49 17.22
N ARG A 43 -24.18 -0.42 17.98
CA ARG A 43 -22.75 -0.74 17.82
C ARG A 43 -22.44 -1.26 16.42
N SER A 44 -23.23 -2.20 15.90
CA SER A 44 -23.05 -2.77 14.56
C SER A 44 -23.18 -1.71 13.46
N LEU A 45 -24.14 -0.79 13.57
CA LEU A 45 -24.37 0.27 12.59
C LEU A 45 -23.22 1.29 12.61
N MET A 46 -22.77 1.71 13.79
CA MET A 46 -21.61 2.59 13.92
C MET A 46 -20.33 1.93 13.40
N GLN A 47 -20.16 0.63 13.62
CA GLN A 47 -19.01 -0.12 13.12
C GLN A 47 -19.03 -0.25 11.59
N LEU A 48 -20.20 -0.51 10.99
CA LEU A 48 -20.38 -0.50 9.53
C LEU A 48 -20.03 0.87 8.96
N GLN A 49 -20.56 1.94 9.55
CA GLN A 49 -20.27 3.33 9.15
C GLN A 49 -18.77 3.63 9.18
N GLU A 50 -18.08 3.33 10.28
CA GLU A 50 -16.64 3.61 10.43
C GLU A 50 -15.80 2.76 9.45
N LYS A 51 -16.17 1.49 9.23
CA LYS A 51 -15.47 0.64 8.25
C LYS A 51 -15.60 1.17 6.83
N LEU A 52 -16.79 1.59 6.41
CA LEU A 52 -17.01 2.23 5.11
C LEU A 52 -16.24 3.56 5.01
N HIS A 53 -16.22 4.36 6.09
CA HIS A 53 -15.43 5.61 6.15
C HIS A 53 -13.95 5.39 5.89
N VAL A 54 -13.34 4.41 6.55
CA VAL A 54 -11.91 4.11 6.42
C VAL A 54 -11.58 3.54 5.05
N THR A 55 -12.39 2.59 4.57
CA THR A 55 -12.11 1.81 3.35
C THR A 55 -12.66 2.50 2.10
N HIS A 56 -13.91 2.24 1.76
CA HIS A 56 -14.54 2.65 0.52
C HIS A 56 -14.59 4.19 0.35
N CYS A 57 -14.78 4.93 1.45
CA CYS A 57 -14.77 6.39 1.46
C CYS A 57 -13.38 7.04 1.52
N ARG A 58 -12.29 6.25 1.62
CA ARG A 58 -10.89 6.70 1.76
C ARG A 58 -10.69 7.69 2.91
N ARG A 59 -10.91 7.23 4.15
CA ARG A 59 -10.86 8.06 5.36
C ARG A 59 -11.70 9.33 5.23
N ARG A 60 -12.95 9.16 4.79
CA ARG A 60 -13.95 10.22 4.52
C ARG A 60 -13.63 11.21 3.40
N ARG A 61 -12.48 11.11 2.74
CA ARG A 61 -12.07 12.02 1.66
C ARG A 61 -13.09 12.02 0.52
N LYS A 62 -13.53 10.84 0.06
CA LYS A 62 -14.49 10.70 -1.04
C LYS A 62 -15.94 10.93 -0.63
N ALA A 63 -16.35 10.34 0.49
CA ALA A 63 -17.72 10.35 0.99
C ALA A 63 -17.75 10.32 2.53
N SER A 64 -18.75 10.93 3.17
CA SER A 64 -18.96 10.93 4.61
C SER A 64 -20.41 10.63 4.89
N ILE A 65 -20.66 9.83 5.90
CA ILE A 65 -21.96 9.26 6.23
C ILE A 65 -22.35 9.84 7.58
N GLY A 66 -23.57 10.35 7.67
CA GLY A 66 -24.22 10.67 8.91
C GLY A 66 -25.47 9.80 9.07
N ILE A 67 -25.83 9.60 10.32
CA ILE A 67 -26.99 8.82 10.72
C ILE A 67 -27.61 9.62 11.85
N TYR A 68 -28.89 9.97 11.68
CA TYR A 68 -29.61 10.86 12.56
C TYR A 68 -30.91 10.22 13.02
N ASP A 69 -31.35 10.60 14.21
CA ASP A 69 -32.73 10.35 14.62
C ASP A 69 -33.67 11.18 13.73
N LEU A 70 -34.61 10.51 13.05
CA LEU A 70 -35.53 11.18 12.14
C LEU A 70 -36.49 12.11 12.88
N GLU A 71 -36.91 11.75 14.09
CA GLU A 71 -37.97 12.45 14.83
C GLU A 71 -37.51 13.81 15.36
N THR A 72 -36.19 14.00 15.49
CA THR A 72 -35.55 15.26 15.89
C THR A 72 -35.36 16.24 14.72
N ILE A 73 -35.74 15.87 13.49
CA ILE A 73 -35.48 16.68 12.28
C ILE A 73 -36.78 17.24 11.71
N ARG A 74 -36.74 18.49 11.22
CA ARG A 74 -37.84 19.12 10.47
C ARG A 74 -37.45 19.36 9.01
N PHE A 75 -38.16 18.68 8.10
CA PHE A 75 -37.91 18.81 6.67
C PHE A 75 -38.65 20.03 6.07
N PRO A 76 -38.13 20.68 5.02
CA PRO A 76 -36.95 20.29 4.24
C PRO A 76 -35.62 20.54 4.95
N VAL A 77 -34.68 19.61 4.79
CA VAL A 77 -33.29 19.82 5.21
C VAL A 77 -32.55 20.58 4.10
N THR A 78 -31.64 21.46 4.47
CA THR A 78 -30.81 22.23 3.54
C THR A 78 -29.34 21.86 3.74
N TYR A 79 -28.68 21.42 2.66
CA TYR A 79 -27.24 21.21 2.60
C TYR A 79 -26.59 22.48 2.03
N THR A 80 -25.86 23.21 2.87
CA THR A 80 -25.30 24.53 2.55
C THR A 80 -23.90 24.69 3.14
N THR A 81 -23.27 25.85 2.96
CA THR A 81 -22.03 26.22 3.65
C THR A 81 -22.24 27.35 4.65
N VAL A 82 -21.41 27.36 5.69
CA VAL A 82 -21.36 28.41 6.71
C VAL A 82 -19.93 28.91 6.90
N ALA A 83 -19.79 30.08 7.54
CA ALA A 83 -18.49 30.63 7.91
C ALA A 83 -17.90 29.93 9.15
N GLY A 84 -16.61 30.15 9.41
CA GLY A 84 -15.87 29.52 10.52
C GLY A 84 -16.37 29.87 11.93
N ASP A 85 -17.08 30.99 12.08
CA ASP A 85 -17.68 31.47 13.33
C ASP A 85 -19.06 30.90 13.62
N TYR A 86 -19.67 30.16 12.67
CA TYR A 86 -20.94 29.48 12.85
C TYR A 86 -20.88 28.48 14.03
N ARG A 87 -21.92 28.46 14.85
CA ARG A 87 -21.94 27.69 16.10
C ARG A 87 -23.02 26.62 16.09
N PHE A 88 -22.67 25.45 16.59
CA PHE A 88 -23.61 24.39 16.97
C PHE A 88 -22.97 23.51 18.04
N ARG A 89 -23.74 22.59 18.63
CA ARG A 89 -23.25 21.67 19.65
C ARG A 89 -22.79 20.34 19.01
N PRO A 90 -21.48 20.08 18.93
CA PRO A 90 -20.98 18.85 18.30
C PRO A 90 -21.29 17.61 19.15
N LEU A 91 -21.46 16.47 18.49
CA LEU A 91 -21.75 15.19 19.12
C LEU A 91 -20.74 14.85 20.23
N GLY A 92 -21.25 14.51 21.40
CA GLY A 92 -20.46 14.18 22.60
C GLY A 92 -20.05 15.39 23.44
N HIS A 93 -20.52 16.60 23.11
CA HIS A 93 -20.22 17.83 23.85
C HIS A 93 -21.49 18.50 24.37
N SER A 94 -21.40 19.15 25.53
CA SER A 94 -22.52 19.86 26.16
C SER A 94 -22.69 21.31 25.72
N GLU A 95 -21.61 21.93 25.22
CA GLU A 95 -21.55 23.35 24.86
C GLU A 95 -21.47 23.53 23.34
N GLU A 96 -22.00 24.65 22.85
CA GLU A 96 -21.81 25.06 21.47
C GLU A 96 -20.35 25.45 21.21
N MET A 97 -19.87 25.15 20.00
CA MET A 97 -18.53 25.49 19.52
C MET A 97 -18.63 26.12 18.14
N THR A 98 -17.72 27.05 17.81
CA THR A 98 -17.58 27.46 16.41
C THR A 98 -17.05 26.32 15.55
N VAL A 99 -17.26 26.38 14.23
CA VAL A 99 -16.67 25.43 13.28
C VAL A 99 -15.13 25.35 13.43
N GLU A 100 -14.46 26.48 13.58
CA GLU A 100 -12.99 26.52 13.79
C GLU A 100 -12.57 25.86 15.12
N GLU A 101 -13.36 26.06 16.18
CA GLU A 101 -13.15 25.36 17.45
C GLU A 101 -13.35 23.86 17.30
N ILE A 102 -14.35 23.43 16.52
CA ILE A 102 -14.61 22.01 16.26
C ILE A 102 -13.42 21.36 15.57
N LEU A 103 -12.88 22.00 14.53
CA LEU A 103 -11.74 21.48 13.75
C LEU A 103 -10.48 21.31 14.60
N THR A 104 -10.27 22.14 15.62
CA THR A 104 -9.05 22.15 16.42
C THR A 104 -9.18 21.44 17.78
N LYS A 105 -10.36 21.51 18.42
CA LYS A 105 -10.58 21.03 19.79
C LYS A 105 -11.17 19.62 19.84
N THR A 106 -12.01 19.22 18.89
CA THR A 106 -12.64 17.89 18.91
C THR A 106 -11.69 16.81 18.38
N ALA A 107 -11.85 15.57 18.85
CA ALA A 107 -11.04 14.45 18.38
C ALA A 107 -11.22 14.21 16.87
N ARG A 108 -12.46 14.28 16.37
CA ARG A 108 -12.77 14.12 14.93
C ARG A 108 -12.27 15.29 14.09
N GLY A 109 -12.29 16.52 14.62
CA GLY A 109 -11.69 17.69 13.98
C GLY A 109 -10.20 17.49 13.74
N ARG A 110 -9.44 17.04 14.75
CA ARG A 110 -8.00 16.78 14.58
C ARG A 110 -7.70 15.61 13.63
N GLU A 111 -8.57 14.61 13.62
CA GLU A 111 -8.39 13.41 12.79
C GLU A 111 -8.69 13.67 11.30
N TYR A 112 -9.72 14.46 10.99
CA TYR A 112 -10.26 14.63 9.63
C TYR A 112 -10.26 16.08 9.13
N GLY A 113 -9.83 17.06 9.92
CA GLY A 113 -9.84 18.48 9.57
C GLY A 113 -9.06 18.81 8.30
N TRP A 114 -8.02 18.04 8.00
CA TRP A 114 -7.23 18.14 6.76
C TRP A 114 -8.07 17.99 5.47
N ILE A 115 -9.28 17.39 5.55
CA ILE A 115 -10.17 17.26 4.38
C ILE A 115 -10.75 18.63 3.97
N LEU A 116 -10.87 19.56 4.91
CA LEU A 116 -11.42 20.90 4.70
C LEU A 116 -10.31 21.98 4.69
N GLU A 117 -9.04 21.58 4.70
CA GLU A 117 -7.91 22.51 4.72
C GLU A 117 -7.87 23.33 3.42
N GLY A 118 -7.68 24.64 3.56
CA GLY A 118 -7.65 25.59 2.44
C GLY A 118 -9.02 26.11 1.98
N HIS A 119 -10.11 25.81 2.70
CA HIS A 119 -11.44 26.36 2.45
C HIS A 119 -11.85 27.39 3.52
N ASP A 120 -12.50 28.47 3.11
CA ASP A 120 -13.00 29.54 4.01
C ASP A 120 -14.48 29.36 4.40
N VAL A 121 -15.15 28.37 3.81
CA VAL A 121 -16.54 28.01 4.08
C VAL A 121 -16.66 26.52 4.34
N TYR A 122 -17.58 26.14 5.21
CA TYR A 122 -17.67 24.78 5.74
C TYR A 122 -19.06 24.21 5.50
N PRO A 123 -19.18 22.99 4.96
CA PRO A 123 -20.48 22.43 4.63
C PRO A 123 -21.21 21.96 5.90
N VAL A 124 -22.51 22.24 5.96
CA VAL A 124 -23.41 21.85 7.04
C VAL A 124 -24.75 21.37 6.49
N LEU A 125 -25.40 20.47 7.22
CA LEU A 125 -26.82 20.18 7.03
C LEU A 125 -27.61 20.88 8.13
N VAL A 126 -28.64 21.62 7.74
CA VAL A 126 -29.52 22.36 8.66
C VAL A 126 -30.97 22.06 8.30
N ASP A 127 -31.82 21.85 9.30
CA ASP A 127 -33.23 21.58 9.08
C ASP A 127 -34.06 22.85 8.84
N SER A 128 -35.38 22.72 8.65
CA SER A 128 -36.25 23.86 8.36
C SER A 128 -36.46 24.81 9.54
N GLU A 129 -36.15 24.39 10.77
CA GLU A 129 -36.24 25.20 11.99
C GLU A 129 -34.89 25.84 12.35
N GLY A 130 -33.83 25.56 11.58
CA GLY A 130 -32.49 26.10 11.80
C GLY A 130 -31.61 25.22 12.69
N THR A 131 -32.06 24.02 13.05
CA THR A 131 -31.24 23.06 13.82
C THR A 131 -30.18 22.44 12.93
N THR A 132 -28.91 22.50 13.36
CA THR A 132 -27.81 21.84 12.68
C THR A 132 -27.89 20.33 12.88
N LEU A 133 -27.78 19.56 11.80
CA LEU A 133 -27.68 18.11 11.81
C LEU A 133 -26.21 17.68 11.92
N SER A 134 -25.34 18.28 11.11
CA SER A 134 -23.92 17.95 11.07
C SER A 134 -23.10 18.99 10.33
N MET A 135 -21.78 18.87 10.49
CA MET A 135 -20.76 19.50 9.68
C MET A 135 -19.92 18.42 8.98
N PRO A 136 -20.33 17.94 7.79
CA PRO A 136 -19.57 16.93 7.08
C PRO A 136 -18.20 17.46 6.63
N PRO A 137 -17.19 16.59 6.46
CA PRO A 137 -17.13 15.18 6.85
C PRO A 137 -16.70 14.96 8.32
N ILE A 138 -16.81 15.99 9.16
CA ILE A 138 -16.13 16.03 10.46
C ILE A 138 -16.97 15.38 11.56
N ILE A 139 -18.14 15.95 11.88
CA ILE A 139 -18.91 15.56 13.07
C ILE A 139 -20.41 15.86 12.92
N ASN A 140 -21.24 15.06 13.59
CA ASN A 140 -22.69 15.29 13.71
C ASN A 140 -22.99 16.22 14.90
N SER A 141 -24.24 16.69 14.99
CA SER A 141 -24.75 17.46 16.12
C SER A 141 -25.22 16.55 17.27
N GLU A 142 -25.18 17.03 18.51
CA GLU A 142 -25.75 16.29 19.65
C GLU A 142 -27.29 16.24 19.57
N GLU A 143 -27.92 17.23 18.94
CA GLU A 143 -29.38 17.41 18.79
C GLU A 143 -30.05 16.29 18.01
N THR A 144 -29.31 15.63 17.12
CA THR A 144 -29.84 14.65 16.16
C THR A 144 -29.24 13.27 16.36
N LYS A 145 -28.66 13.04 17.54
CA LYS A 145 -27.98 11.81 17.92
C LYS A 145 -28.94 10.62 17.96
N VAL A 146 -28.49 9.52 17.37
CA VAL A 146 -29.16 8.22 17.46
C VAL A 146 -28.95 7.62 18.86
N THR A 147 -30.04 7.13 19.45
CA THR A 147 -30.05 6.43 20.73
C THR A 147 -30.79 5.10 20.62
N THR A 148 -30.90 4.36 21.73
CA THR A 148 -31.71 3.14 21.80
C THR A 148 -33.22 3.41 21.68
N GLU A 149 -33.66 4.67 21.84
CA GLU A 149 -35.06 5.07 21.68
C GLU A 149 -35.40 5.43 20.23
N THR A 150 -34.40 5.53 19.34
CA THR A 150 -34.60 5.93 17.95
C THR A 150 -35.26 4.82 17.14
N GLU A 151 -36.46 5.07 16.60
CA GLU A 151 -37.21 4.10 15.79
C GLU A 151 -37.13 4.34 14.27
N SER A 152 -36.68 5.54 13.89
CA SER A 152 -36.58 5.97 12.50
C SER A 152 -35.31 6.78 12.28
N LEU A 153 -34.66 6.55 11.15
CA LEU A 153 -33.38 7.15 10.81
C LEU A 153 -33.50 8.01 9.56
N PHE A 154 -32.85 9.16 9.59
CA PHE A 154 -32.40 9.83 8.37
C PHE A 154 -30.91 9.50 8.17
N ILE A 155 -30.56 8.99 7.00
CA ILE A 155 -29.19 8.66 6.62
C ILE A 155 -28.85 9.51 5.42
N GLU A 156 -27.73 10.22 5.48
CA GLU A 156 -27.19 10.97 4.36
C GLU A 156 -25.78 10.48 4.04
N VAL A 157 -25.34 10.76 2.82
CA VAL A 157 -23.95 10.65 2.45
C VAL A 157 -23.59 11.92 1.71
N THR A 158 -22.50 12.60 2.10
CA THR A 158 -21.97 13.79 1.43
C THR A 158 -20.58 13.52 0.87
N GLY A 159 -20.23 14.09 -0.28
CA GLY A 159 -18.97 13.73 -0.91
C GLY A 159 -18.61 14.52 -2.16
N VAL A 160 -17.48 14.11 -2.73
CA VAL A 160 -16.96 14.58 -4.02
C VAL A 160 -17.14 13.53 -5.12
N ASP A 161 -17.47 12.29 -4.75
CA ASP A 161 -17.57 11.14 -5.66
C ASP A 161 -18.99 10.54 -5.62
N TRP A 162 -19.78 10.83 -6.66
CA TRP A 162 -21.19 10.44 -6.75
C TRP A 162 -21.41 8.93 -6.65
N LYS A 163 -20.55 8.14 -7.32
CA LYS A 163 -20.65 6.68 -7.34
C LYS A 163 -20.47 6.12 -5.93
N THR A 164 -19.36 6.49 -5.27
CA THR A 164 -19.02 6.08 -3.90
C THR A 164 -20.18 6.39 -2.93
N MET A 165 -20.78 7.57 -3.06
CA MET A 165 -21.87 7.98 -2.18
C MET A 165 -23.13 7.13 -2.31
N ASN A 166 -23.55 6.82 -3.55
CA ASN A 166 -24.71 5.98 -3.80
C ASN A 166 -24.45 4.53 -3.36
N GLU A 167 -23.27 4.01 -3.65
CA GLU A 167 -22.81 2.69 -3.23
C GLU A 167 -22.87 2.51 -1.71
N VAL A 168 -22.31 3.46 -0.96
CA VAL A 168 -22.31 3.45 0.50
C VAL A 168 -23.72 3.59 1.08
N LEU A 169 -24.53 4.50 0.52
CA LEU A 169 -25.92 4.65 0.93
C LEU A 169 -26.67 3.33 0.74
N ASN A 170 -26.53 2.72 -0.44
CA ASN A 170 -27.17 1.45 -0.77
C ASN A 170 -26.73 0.33 0.18
N ILE A 171 -25.43 0.16 0.46
CA ILE A 171 -24.93 -0.84 1.41
C ILE A 171 -25.59 -0.69 2.79
N ILE A 172 -25.69 0.53 3.31
CA ILE A 172 -26.27 0.76 4.65
C ILE A 172 -27.76 0.45 4.66
N VAL A 173 -28.51 1.01 3.70
CA VAL A 173 -29.97 0.85 3.71
C VAL A 173 -30.39 -0.58 3.36
N THR A 174 -29.66 -1.31 2.53
CA THR A 174 -29.94 -2.73 2.27
C THR A 174 -29.62 -3.58 3.49
N SER A 175 -28.54 -3.27 4.23
CA SER A 175 -28.22 -3.93 5.50
C SER A 175 -29.30 -3.73 6.57
N LEU A 176 -29.96 -2.56 6.59
CA LEU A 176 -31.10 -2.29 7.49
C LEU A 176 -32.38 -2.94 6.98
N ALA A 177 -32.64 -2.90 5.66
CA ALA A 177 -33.75 -3.62 5.05
C ALA A 177 -33.67 -5.14 5.32
N ASP A 178 -32.46 -5.69 5.39
CA ASP A 178 -32.23 -7.09 5.71
C ASP A 178 -32.74 -7.48 7.09
N ARG A 179 -32.78 -6.52 8.01
CA ARG A 179 -33.29 -6.62 9.38
C ARG A 179 -34.79 -6.31 9.49
N GLY A 180 -35.50 -6.19 8.36
CA GLY A 180 -36.94 -5.95 8.32
C GLY A 180 -37.35 -4.48 8.32
N CYS A 181 -36.39 -3.55 8.29
CA CYS A 181 -36.68 -2.12 8.23
C CYS A 181 -37.23 -1.71 6.86
N ARG A 182 -38.01 -0.62 6.83
CA ARG A 182 -38.57 -0.07 5.59
C ARG A 182 -37.74 1.12 5.11
N VAL A 183 -37.26 1.06 3.87
CA VAL A 183 -36.48 2.13 3.25
C VAL A 183 -37.42 3.05 2.45
N TYR A 184 -37.22 4.35 2.59
CA TYR A 184 -37.97 5.41 1.95
C TYR A 184 -37.02 6.32 1.17
N GLN A 185 -37.43 6.70 -0.03
CA GLN A 185 -36.69 7.62 -0.87
C GLN A 185 -36.76 9.04 -0.34
N VAL A 186 -35.67 9.79 -0.47
CA VAL A 186 -35.57 11.22 -0.21
C VAL A 186 -35.33 11.92 -1.55
N GLU A 187 -36.09 13.00 -1.79
CA GLU A 187 -35.89 13.84 -2.97
C GLU A 187 -34.78 14.87 -2.69
N ILE A 188 -33.65 14.74 -3.39
CA ILE A 188 -32.53 15.68 -3.32
C ILE A 188 -32.68 16.70 -4.45
N ARG A 189 -32.89 17.96 -4.08
CA ARG A 189 -33.12 19.08 -5.00
C ARG A 189 -31.84 19.89 -5.14
N TYR A 190 -31.13 19.64 -6.24
CA TYR A 190 -30.03 20.48 -6.69
C TYR A 190 -30.56 21.70 -7.45
N PRO A 191 -29.76 22.76 -7.62
CA PRO A 191 -30.16 23.95 -8.37
C PRO A 191 -30.59 23.65 -9.82
N ASP A 192 -30.03 22.60 -10.43
CA ASP A 192 -30.22 22.22 -11.83
C ASP A 192 -31.07 20.95 -12.04
N ARG A 193 -31.30 20.16 -10.99
CA ARG A 193 -32.00 18.86 -11.09
C ARG A 193 -32.55 18.38 -9.76
N ALA A 194 -33.52 17.46 -9.81
CA ALA A 194 -33.94 16.69 -8.63
C ALA A 194 -33.65 15.20 -8.85
N VAL A 195 -33.18 14.51 -7.82
CA VAL A 195 -32.96 13.06 -7.83
C VAL A 195 -33.65 12.41 -6.62
N LYS A 196 -34.15 11.19 -6.77
CA LYS A 196 -34.67 10.39 -5.66
C LYS A 196 -33.62 9.35 -5.27
N THR A 197 -33.22 9.33 -4.02
CA THR A 197 -32.27 8.34 -3.46
C THR A 197 -32.88 7.63 -2.27
N PRO A 198 -32.54 6.37 -1.98
CA PRO A 198 -31.59 5.52 -2.71
C PRO A 198 -32.20 4.92 -3.99
N ASP A 199 -31.33 4.55 -4.93
CA ASP A 199 -31.69 3.71 -6.08
C ASP A 199 -31.25 2.28 -5.79
N LEU A 200 -32.22 1.42 -5.45
CA LEU A 200 -31.99 0.04 -5.03
C LEU A 200 -32.20 -0.98 -6.16
N ARG A 201 -32.38 -0.51 -7.40
CA ARG A 201 -32.55 -1.39 -8.56
C ARG A 201 -31.27 -2.17 -8.83
N CYS A 202 -31.43 -3.42 -9.25
CA CYS A 202 -30.31 -4.17 -9.82
C CYS A 202 -29.93 -3.56 -11.17
N TRP A 203 -28.67 -3.70 -11.52
CA TRP A 203 -28.19 -3.40 -12.86
C TRP A 203 -27.82 -4.69 -13.57
N GLU A 204 -27.76 -4.64 -14.90
CA GLU A 204 -27.59 -5.84 -15.72
C GLU A 204 -26.17 -5.95 -16.26
N MET A 205 -25.63 -7.16 -16.24
CA MET A 205 -24.38 -7.52 -16.90
C MET A 205 -24.57 -8.80 -17.71
N GLU A 206 -24.03 -8.82 -18.93
CA GLU A 206 -24.02 -10.02 -19.75
C GLU A 206 -22.81 -10.90 -19.40
N LEU A 207 -23.05 -12.22 -19.30
CA LEU A 207 -22.03 -13.23 -19.08
C LEU A 207 -22.15 -14.32 -20.14
N GLU A 208 -21.12 -14.50 -20.95
CA GLU A 208 -21.08 -15.55 -21.97
C GLU A 208 -20.67 -16.89 -21.35
N LEU A 209 -21.43 -17.96 -21.61
CA LEU A 209 -21.18 -19.28 -21.03
C LEU A 209 -19.82 -19.86 -21.49
N GLY A 210 -19.45 -19.65 -22.75
CA GLY A 210 -18.15 -20.05 -23.28
C GLY A 210 -16.99 -19.42 -22.51
N TYR A 211 -17.12 -18.14 -22.14
CA TYR A 211 -16.11 -17.42 -21.35
C TYR A 211 -15.94 -17.99 -19.94
N VAL A 212 -17.03 -18.41 -19.30
CA VAL A 212 -16.98 -19.10 -17.99
C VAL A 212 -16.22 -20.42 -18.11
N ARG A 213 -16.56 -21.25 -19.11
CA ARG A 213 -15.93 -22.56 -19.32
C ARG A 213 -14.44 -22.45 -19.64
N GLU A 214 -14.08 -21.50 -20.50
CA GLU A 214 -12.70 -21.28 -20.91
C GLU A 214 -11.82 -20.86 -19.74
N LEU A 215 -12.29 -19.91 -18.92
CA LEU A 215 -11.52 -19.41 -17.78
C LEU A 215 -11.43 -20.39 -16.62
N LEU A 216 -12.52 -21.12 -16.34
CA LEU A 216 -12.59 -22.04 -15.21
C LEU A 216 -12.07 -23.44 -15.55
N GLY A 217 -11.96 -23.79 -16.83
CA GLY A 217 -11.55 -25.13 -17.27
C GLY A 217 -12.56 -26.23 -16.92
N VAL A 218 -13.83 -25.89 -16.71
CA VAL A 218 -14.91 -26.83 -16.36
C VAL A 218 -16.08 -26.71 -17.32
N ASP A 219 -16.66 -27.85 -17.70
CA ASP A 219 -17.84 -27.88 -18.57
C ASP A 219 -19.13 -27.73 -17.75
N LEU A 220 -19.44 -26.49 -17.38
CA LEU A 220 -20.68 -26.14 -16.69
C LEU A 220 -21.82 -25.82 -17.66
N GLY A 221 -23.03 -26.26 -17.34
CA GLY A 221 -24.25 -25.89 -18.08
C GLY A 221 -24.75 -24.47 -17.72
N ALA A 222 -25.56 -23.85 -18.58
CA ALA A 222 -26.12 -22.52 -18.33
C ALA A 222 -26.95 -22.46 -17.03
N ASP A 223 -27.76 -23.50 -16.77
CA ASP A 223 -28.57 -23.62 -15.55
C ASP A 223 -27.71 -23.78 -14.30
N GLU A 224 -26.61 -24.53 -14.39
CA GLU A 224 -25.66 -24.71 -13.27
C GLU A 224 -24.96 -23.40 -12.94
N VAL A 225 -24.50 -22.65 -13.96
CA VAL A 225 -23.91 -21.32 -13.77
C VAL A 225 -24.93 -20.37 -13.13
N ALA A 226 -26.18 -20.39 -13.57
CA ALA A 226 -27.23 -19.57 -12.97
C ALA A 226 -27.51 -19.95 -11.50
N GLU A 227 -27.47 -21.24 -11.15
CA GLU A 227 -27.59 -21.70 -9.76
C GLU A 227 -26.41 -21.23 -8.90
N LEU A 228 -25.18 -21.34 -9.41
CA LEU A 228 -23.96 -20.90 -8.74
C LEU A 228 -23.96 -19.39 -8.49
N LEU A 229 -24.30 -18.59 -9.51
CA LEU A 229 -24.53 -17.15 -9.36
C LEU A 229 -25.65 -16.86 -8.35
N GLY A 230 -26.72 -17.66 -8.36
CA GLY A 230 -27.79 -17.57 -7.39
C GLY A 230 -27.30 -17.77 -5.95
N ARG A 231 -26.36 -18.67 -5.70
CA ARG A 231 -25.74 -18.89 -4.38
C ARG A 231 -24.91 -17.68 -3.92
N MET A 232 -24.33 -16.93 -4.85
CA MET A 232 -23.59 -15.68 -4.59
C MET A 232 -24.48 -14.43 -4.53
N GLY A 233 -25.80 -14.60 -4.60
CA GLY A 233 -26.77 -13.50 -4.41
C GLY A 233 -27.14 -12.75 -5.68
N TYR A 234 -26.75 -13.23 -6.85
CA TYR A 234 -27.21 -12.69 -8.13
C TYR A 234 -28.58 -13.23 -8.53
N GLY A 235 -29.21 -12.51 -9.46
CA GLY A 235 -30.34 -13.01 -10.25
C GLY A 235 -29.90 -13.27 -11.68
N VAL A 236 -30.62 -14.13 -12.40
CA VAL A 236 -30.40 -14.35 -13.84
C VAL A 236 -31.76 -14.19 -14.52
N ALA A 237 -31.87 -13.16 -15.36
CA ALA A 237 -33.11 -12.81 -16.04
C ALA A 237 -33.33 -13.63 -17.32
N GLU A 238 -32.25 -14.03 -17.99
CA GLU A 238 -32.27 -14.87 -19.19
C GLU A 238 -31.13 -15.89 -19.10
N VAL A 239 -31.45 -17.15 -19.40
CA VAL A 239 -30.52 -18.28 -19.38
C VAL A 239 -30.36 -18.81 -20.79
N GLY A 240 -29.11 -18.98 -21.23
CA GLY A 240 -28.74 -19.46 -22.57
C GLY A 240 -27.22 -19.39 -22.76
N GLU A 241 -26.77 -19.27 -24.00
CA GLU A 241 -25.33 -19.05 -24.31
C GLU A 241 -24.80 -17.73 -23.75
N ARG A 242 -25.71 -16.75 -23.55
CA ARG A 242 -25.45 -15.51 -22.84
C ARG A 242 -26.46 -15.36 -21.72
N LEU A 243 -25.96 -15.23 -20.49
CA LEU A 243 -26.77 -15.00 -19.31
C LEU A 243 -26.90 -13.50 -19.09
N ARG A 244 -28.13 -13.02 -18.86
CA ARG A 244 -28.37 -11.65 -18.38
C ARG A 244 -28.41 -11.67 -16.85
N VAL A 245 -27.31 -11.32 -16.23
CA VAL A 245 -27.11 -11.37 -14.78
C VAL A 245 -27.56 -10.06 -14.15
N LEU A 246 -28.41 -10.15 -13.13
CA LEU A 246 -28.87 -9.03 -12.31
C LEU A 246 -27.93 -8.88 -11.11
N VAL A 247 -27.15 -7.81 -11.11
CA VAL A 247 -26.20 -7.48 -10.05
C VAL A 247 -26.89 -6.61 -8.99
N PRO A 248 -26.90 -7.04 -7.72
CA PRO A 248 -27.49 -6.25 -6.63
C PRO A 248 -26.82 -4.89 -6.47
N CYS A 249 -27.60 -3.87 -6.10
CA CYS A 249 -27.13 -2.50 -5.92
C CYS A 249 -26.08 -2.28 -4.80
N TYR A 250 -25.88 -3.27 -3.94
CA TYR A 250 -24.88 -3.26 -2.87
C TYR A 250 -23.57 -4.00 -3.25
N ARG A 251 -23.53 -4.69 -4.41
CA ARG A 251 -22.31 -5.31 -4.96
C ARG A 251 -21.53 -4.26 -5.75
N THR A 252 -20.60 -3.61 -5.06
CA THR A 252 -19.80 -2.48 -5.58
C THR A 252 -18.47 -2.93 -6.17
N ASP A 253 -18.12 -4.19 -5.91
CA ASP A 253 -16.94 -4.91 -6.39
C ASP A 253 -17.05 -5.33 -7.86
N ILE A 254 -18.28 -5.48 -8.38
CA ILE A 254 -18.53 -5.99 -9.74
C ILE A 254 -18.35 -4.89 -10.79
N MET A 255 -17.32 -5.04 -11.62
CA MET A 255 -16.92 -4.09 -12.65
C MET A 255 -16.76 -4.74 -14.03
N HIS A 256 -16.55 -6.05 -14.08
CA HIS A 256 -16.28 -6.81 -15.30
C HIS A 256 -16.93 -8.20 -15.21
N PRO A 257 -17.30 -8.84 -16.34
CA PRO A 257 -17.83 -10.22 -16.35
C PRO A 257 -16.91 -11.24 -15.65
N MET A 258 -15.61 -10.96 -15.58
CA MET A 258 -14.65 -11.80 -14.84
C MET A 258 -14.96 -11.87 -13.33
N ASP A 259 -15.52 -10.82 -12.74
CA ASP A 259 -15.92 -10.84 -11.32
C ASP A 259 -17.11 -11.78 -11.10
N LEU A 260 -17.99 -11.94 -12.11
CA LEU A 260 -19.05 -12.95 -12.08
C LEU A 260 -18.46 -14.36 -12.23
N VAL A 261 -17.43 -14.53 -13.05
CA VAL A 261 -16.71 -15.81 -13.21
C VAL A 261 -16.03 -16.21 -11.90
N GLU A 262 -15.42 -15.26 -11.19
CA GLU A 262 -14.85 -15.48 -9.85
C GLU A 262 -15.92 -15.99 -8.88
N ASP A 263 -17.08 -15.33 -8.83
CA ASP A 263 -18.17 -15.74 -7.96
C ASP A 263 -18.74 -17.11 -8.33
N VAL A 264 -18.80 -17.46 -9.62
CA VAL A 264 -19.11 -18.82 -10.08
C VAL A 264 -18.09 -19.81 -9.55
N ALA A 265 -16.80 -19.49 -9.60
CA ALA A 265 -15.72 -20.35 -9.10
C ALA A 265 -15.79 -20.56 -7.58
N ILE A 266 -16.05 -19.49 -6.82
CA ILE A 266 -16.23 -19.54 -5.36
C ILE A 266 -17.43 -20.43 -5.01
N ALA A 267 -18.56 -20.25 -5.69
CA ALA A 267 -19.75 -21.05 -5.47
C ALA A 267 -19.54 -22.52 -5.87
N TYR A 268 -18.82 -22.76 -6.97
CA TYR A 268 -18.45 -24.11 -7.40
C TYR A 268 -17.58 -24.80 -6.36
N GLY A 269 -16.64 -24.05 -5.78
CA GLY A 269 -15.71 -24.47 -4.73
C GLY A 269 -14.35 -24.81 -5.30
N TYR A 270 -13.31 -24.09 -4.88
CA TYR A 270 -11.98 -24.23 -5.47
C TYR A 270 -11.38 -25.63 -5.34
N ASP A 271 -11.75 -26.39 -4.31
CA ASP A 271 -11.26 -27.76 -4.10
C ASP A 271 -11.78 -28.78 -5.12
N ARG A 272 -12.73 -28.40 -5.98
CA ARG A 272 -13.29 -29.26 -7.02
C ARG A 272 -12.58 -29.16 -8.36
N PHE A 273 -11.70 -28.16 -8.54
CA PHE A 273 -10.93 -28.05 -9.77
C PHE A 273 -9.82 -29.10 -9.77
N GLU A 274 -9.72 -29.87 -10.85
CA GLU A 274 -8.62 -30.80 -11.05
C GLU A 274 -7.40 -29.99 -11.56
N PRO A 275 -6.25 -30.03 -10.86
CA PRO A 275 -5.07 -29.30 -11.31
C PRO A 275 -4.54 -29.87 -12.64
N GLU A 276 -4.41 -29.01 -13.64
CA GLU A 276 -3.82 -29.36 -14.94
C GLU A 276 -2.46 -28.70 -15.10
N ILE A 277 -1.52 -29.42 -15.71
CA ILE A 277 -0.22 -28.85 -16.10
C ILE A 277 -0.42 -28.12 -17.44
N PRO A 278 -0.12 -26.81 -17.53
CA PRO A 278 -0.23 -26.09 -18.79
C PRO A 278 0.61 -26.77 -19.88
N ASN A 279 0.01 -27.01 -21.05
CA ASN A 279 0.71 -27.59 -22.19
C ASN A 279 1.59 -26.52 -22.89
N MET A 280 2.63 -26.07 -22.20
CA MET A 280 3.57 -25.07 -22.68
C MET A 280 4.98 -25.66 -22.71
N ALA A 281 5.56 -25.80 -23.90
CA ALA A 281 6.94 -26.27 -24.07
C ALA A 281 7.89 -25.07 -24.07
N THR A 282 8.58 -24.85 -22.96
CA THR A 282 9.60 -23.79 -22.82
C THR A 282 10.93 -24.39 -22.35
N ILE A 283 12.04 -23.70 -22.66
CA ILE A 283 13.38 -24.02 -22.16
C ILE A 283 13.77 -22.88 -21.24
N GLY A 284 14.05 -23.20 -19.98
CA GLY A 284 14.61 -22.25 -19.02
C GLY A 284 16.13 -22.20 -19.18
N GLU A 285 16.69 -20.99 -19.09
CA GLU A 285 18.13 -20.77 -19.01
C GLU A 285 18.45 -20.00 -17.72
N GLU A 286 19.62 -20.26 -17.15
CA GLU A 286 20.09 -19.50 -16.00
C GLU A 286 20.68 -18.17 -16.46
N ASP A 287 20.36 -17.11 -15.73
CA ASP A 287 20.99 -15.81 -15.94
C ASP A 287 22.53 -15.92 -15.82
N PRO A 288 23.29 -15.48 -16.83
CA PRO A 288 24.75 -15.60 -16.82
C PRO A 288 25.43 -14.94 -15.61
N LEU A 289 24.90 -13.82 -15.10
CA LEU A 289 25.43 -13.11 -13.94
C LEU A 289 25.19 -13.92 -12.67
N GLU A 290 24.06 -14.61 -12.52
CA GLU A 290 23.81 -15.47 -11.36
C GLU A 290 24.68 -16.73 -11.38
N ARG A 291 24.89 -17.34 -12.55
CA ARG A 291 25.85 -18.43 -12.72
C ARG A 291 27.26 -17.99 -12.32
N PHE A 292 27.67 -16.81 -12.78
CA PHE A 292 28.95 -16.22 -12.43
C PHE A 292 29.07 -15.95 -10.92
N SER A 293 28.03 -15.39 -10.31
CA SER A 293 27.96 -15.07 -8.88
C SER A 293 28.06 -16.32 -8.02
N ARG A 294 27.43 -17.43 -8.43
CA ARG A 294 27.54 -18.72 -7.75
C ARG A 294 28.98 -19.24 -7.76
N ASN A 295 29.68 -19.11 -8.88
CA ASN A 295 31.08 -19.51 -8.98
C ASN A 295 31.98 -18.65 -8.07
N LEU A 296 31.73 -17.34 -7.99
CA LEU A 296 32.42 -16.46 -7.04
C LEU A 296 32.22 -16.91 -5.59
N ARG A 297 30.97 -17.20 -5.19
CA ARG A 297 30.66 -17.70 -3.84
C ARG A 297 31.44 -18.98 -3.52
N ASN A 298 31.45 -19.95 -4.44
CA ASN A 298 32.19 -21.20 -4.28
C ASN A 298 33.69 -20.98 -4.09
N LEU A 299 34.29 -20.04 -4.84
CA LEU A 299 35.71 -19.69 -4.69
C LEU A 299 35.99 -19.06 -3.32
N MET A 300 35.16 -18.12 -2.87
CA MET A 300 35.32 -17.45 -1.57
C MET A 300 35.18 -18.42 -0.40
N VAL A 301 34.23 -19.37 -0.49
CA VAL A 301 34.12 -20.48 0.47
C VAL A 301 35.37 -21.36 0.44
N GLY A 302 35.92 -21.64 -0.76
CA GLY A 302 37.16 -22.38 -0.94
C GLY A 302 38.39 -21.70 -0.30
N TYR A 303 38.41 -20.37 -0.24
CA TYR A 303 39.42 -19.59 0.50
C TYR A 303 39.18 -19.56 2.02
N GLY A 304 38.11 -20.19 2.52
CA GLY A 304 37.81 -20.30 3.95
C GLY A 304 37.05 -19.10 4.51
N LEU A 305 36.40 -18.29 3.67
CA LEU A 305 35.55 -17.20 4.12
C LEU A 305 34.09 -17.67 4.27
N GLN A 306 33.38 -17.06 5.22
CA GLN A 306 31.96 -17.30 5.46
C GLN A 306 31.11 -16.28 4.70
N GLU A 307 30.15 -16.76 3.90
CA GLU A 307 29.19 -15.87 3.23
C GLU A 307 28.24 -15.26 4.26
N VAL A 308 27.95 -13.98 4.11
CA VAL A 308 26.94 -13.24 4.86
C VAL A 308 25.99 -12.55 3.88
N MET A 309 24.76 -12.31 4.34
CA MET A 309 23.76 -11.56 3.60
C MET A 309 23.33 -10.36 4.43
N THR A 310 23.62 -9.16 3.94
CA THR A 310 23.30 -7.92 4.65
C THR A 310 22.14 -7.17 4.00
N PHE A 311 21.53 -6.26 4.73
CA PHE A 311 20.46 -5.42 4.19
C PHE A 311 21.00 -4.47 3.12
N ILE A 312 20.20 -4.25 2.07
CA ILE A 312 20.50 -3.24 1.05
C ILE A 312 20.26 -1.82 1.56
N LEU A 313 19.30 -1.66 2.48
CA LEU A 313 19.04 -0.39 3.16
C LEU A 313 20.01 -0.20 4.31
N THR A 314 20.47 1.03 4.47
CA THR A 314 21.41 1.47 5.50
C THR A 314 21.25 2.98 5.72
N ASN A 315 22.27 3.63 6.27
CA ASN A 315 22.32 5.06 6.52
C ASN A 315 23.67 5.65 6.07
N LYS A 316 23.69 6.96 5.81
CA LYS A 316 24.89 7.68 5.35
C LYS A 316 26.05 7.62 6.35
N ARG A 317 25.74 7.59 7.65
CA ARG A 317 26.75 7.49 8.71
C ARG A 317 27.53 6.18 8.62
N ASP A 318 26.86 5.06 8.42
CA ASP A 318 27.51 3.77 8.21
C ASP A 318 28.27 3.73 6.87
N LEU A 319 27.68 4.25 5.78
CA LEU A 319 28.30 4.23 4.46
C LEU A 319 29.57 5.08 4.34
N PHE A 320 29.60 6.25 4.99
CA PHE A 320 30.63 7.26 4.73
C PHE A 320 31.37 7.67 6.01
N GLU A 321 30.64 8.17 7.01
CA GLU A 321 31.24 8.76 8.24
C GLU A 321 32.09 7.74 9.01
N ARG A 322 31.53 6.57 9.34
CA ARG A 322 32.24 5.52 10.09
C ARG A 322 33.38 4.90 9.28
N MET A 323 33.27 4.95 7.95
CA MET A 323 34.31 4.49 7.03
C MET A 323 35.39 5.54 6.76
N CYS A 324 35.26 6.76 7.30
CA CYS A 324 36.19 7.87 7.07
C CYS A 324 36.43 8.15 5.59
N VAL A 325 35.36 8.13 4.78
CA VAL A 325 35.38 8.51 3.37
C VAL A 325 34.45 9.70 3.12
N PRO A 326 34.69 10.51 2.07
CA PRO A 326 33.78 11.58 1.69
C PRO A 326 32.36 11.06 1.42
N GLU A 327 31.34 11.84 1.79
CA GLU A 327 29.97 11.55 1.42
C GLU A 327 29.77 11.74 -0.08
N GLU A 328 29.16 10.76 -0.73
CA GLU A 328 28.79 10.80 -2.15
C GLU A 328 27.26 10.72 -2.31
N PRO A 329 26.71 11.22 -3.44
CA PRO A 329 25.30 11.06 -3.75
C PRO A 329 24.87 9.58 -3.79
N VAL A 330 23.78 9.26 -3.09
CA VAL A 330 23.18 7.91 -3.03
C VAL A 330 21.67 7.99 -3.17
N ALA A 331 21.03 6.87 -3.49
CA ALA A 331 19.57 6.80 -3.52
C ALA A 331 19.00 6.83 -2.09
N GLU A 332 18.14 7.82 -1.81
CA GLU A 332 17.56 8.08 -0.49
C GLU A 332 16.04 7.81 -0.48
N THR A 333 15.54 7.35 0.65
CA THR A 333 14.10 7.18 0.89
C THR A 333 13.51 8.50 1.39
N GLU A 334 12.47 9.02 0.75
CA GLU A 334 11.85 10.32 1.12
C GLU A 334 11.23 10.29 2.53
N ASN A 335 10.56 9.19 2.89
CA ASN A 335 9.83 9.05 4.16
C ASN A 335 10.24 7.77 4.89
N PRO A 336 11.49 7.65 5.38
CA PRO A 336 11.99 6.44 6.00
C PRO A 336 11.31 6.22 7.36
N LYS A 337 11.00 4.97 7.68
CA LYS A 337 10.40 4.62 8.99
C LYS A 337 11.40 4.72 10.13
N THR A 338 12.70 4.56 9.84
CA THR A 338 13.80 4.67 10.80
C THR A 338 15.00 5.32 10.13
N GLU A 339 15.83 6.02 10.92
CA GLU A 339 17.09 6.61 10.44
C GLU A 339 18.14 5.57 10.07
N GLU A 340 18.02 4.33 10.59
CA GLU A 340 18.95 3.24 10.27
C GLU A 340 18.84 2.74 8.81
N TYR A 341 17.67 2.96 8.19
CA TYR A 341 17.30 2.45 6.86
C TYR A 341 16.74 3.59 5.99
N CYS A 342 17.55 4.62 5.78
CA CYS A 342 17.18 5.83 5.02
C CYS A 342 17.79 5.91 3.62
N VAL A 343 18.86 5.16 3.33
CA VAL A 343 19.52 5.13 2.01
C VAL A 343 19.80 3.72 1.53
N LEU A 344 19.93 3.53 0.22
CA LEU A 344 20.42 2.28 -0.37
C LEU A 344 21.95 2.26 -0.37
N ARG A 345 22.54 1.10 -0.11
CA ARG A 345 24.00 0.93 -0.11
C ARG A 345 24.58 1.12 -1.52
N SER A 346 25.63 1.93 -1.63
CA SER A 346 26.43 2.12 -2.87
C SER A 346 27.63 1.18 -2.97
N TRP A 347 27.97 0.52 -1.86
CA TRP A 347 29.08 -0.41 -1.71
C TRP A 347 28.82 -1.38 -0.55
N LEU A 348 29.51 -2.52 -0.54
CA LEU A 348 29.22 -3.64 0.38
C LEU A 348 30.07 -3.60 1.64
N LEU A 349 31.29 -3.06 1.55
CA LEU A 349 32.26 -3.09 2.64
C LEU A 349 31.71 -2.54 3.98
N PRO A 350 30.98 -1.41 4.05
CA PRO A 350 30.44 -0.91 5.32
C PRO A 350 29.48 -1.91 5.98
N SER A 351 28.70 -2.64 5.18
CA SER A 351 27.79 -3.66 5.69
C SER A 351 28.54 -4.84 6.29
N LEU A 352 29.67 -5.24 5.70
CA LEU A 352 30.55 -6.26 6.28
C LEU A 352 31.19 -5.80 7.60
N MET A 353 31.59 -4.53 7.69
CA MET A 353 32.10 -3.95 8.95
C MET A 353 31.04 -3.98 10.05
N LYS A 354 29.77 -3.70 9.72
CA LYS A 354 28.63 -3.80 10.64
C LYS A 354 28.39 -5.24 11.11
N VAL A 355 28.62 -6.23 10.25
CA VAL A 355 28.56 -7.65 10.63
C VAL A 355 29.64 -7.96 11.65
N LEU A 356 30.88 -7.54 11.43
CA LEU A 356 31.97 -7.73 12.38
C LEU A 356 31.68 -7.04 13.73
N GLU A 357 31.18 -5.80 13.71
CA GLU A 357 30.76 -5.06 14.92
C GLU A 357 29.76 -5.84 15.78
N ARG A 358 28.75 -6.43 15.13
CA ARG A 358 27.72 -7.24 15.81
C ARG A 358 28.26 -8.57 16.33
N ASN A 359 29.35 -9.06 15.75
CA ASN A 359 29.97 -10.35 16.08
C ASN A 359 31.27 -10.24 16.89
N ARG A 360 31.62 -9.08 17.43
CA ARG A 360 32.84 -8.87 18.24
C ARG A 360 33.01 -9.83 19.43
N HIS A 361 31.92 -10.39 19.92
CA HIS A 361 31.90 -11.35 21.03
C HIS A 361 32.28 -12.78 20.60
N ASN A 362 32.33 -13.05 19.29
CA ASN A 362 32.65 -14.36 18.75
C ASN A 362 34.17 -14.54 18.53
N PRO A 363 34.69 -15.78 18.55
CA PRO A 363 36.11 -16.04 18.32
C PRO A 363 36.59 -15.58 16.94
N TYR A 364 37.86 -15.18 16.88
CA TYR A 364 38.58 -14.95 15.63
C TYR A 364 39.22 -16.26 15.12
N PRO A 365 39.49 -16.42 13.81
CA PRO A 365 39.30 -15.44 12.73
C PRO A 365 37.84 -15.25 12.34
N GLN A 366 37.48 -14.01 11.99
CA GLN A 366 36.16 -13.65 11.44
C GLN A 366 36.34 -13.20 9.99
N ASN A 367 36.48 -14.17 9.09
CA ASN A 367 36.68 -13.91 7.67
C ASN A 367 35.34 -14.05 6.95
N VAL A 368 34.80 -12.95 6.45
CA VAL A 368 33.44 -12.89 5.88
C VAL A 368 33.46 -12.29 4.48
N PHE A 369 32.50 -12.69 3.66
CA PHE A 369 32.30 -12.12 2.33
C PHE A 369 30.82 -12.01 1.97
N GLU A 370 30.51 -11.17 0.99
CA GLU A 370 29.18 -11.07 0.39
C GLU A 370 29.31 -10.87 -1.12
N VAL A 371 28.54 -11.64 -1.90
CA VAL A 371 28.26 -11.35 -3.31
C VAL A 371 26.84 -10.81 -3.39
N GLY A 372 26.71 -9.49 -3.54
CA GLY A 372 25.45 -8.80 -3.36
C GLY A 372 25.31 -7.55 -4.21
N ASP A 373 24.08 -7.09 -4.30
CA ASP A 373 23.69 -5.96 -5.13
C ASP A 373 23.88 -4.63 -4.39
N VAL A 374 24.36 -3.62 -5.10
CA VAL A 374 24.44 -2.23 -4.64
C VAL A 374 23.70 -1.33 -5.63
N VAL A 375 23.30 -0.15 -5.19
CA VAL A 375 22.60 0.81 -6.05
C VAL A 375 23.50 2.01 -6.30
N VAL A 376 23.69 2.32 -7.58
CA VAL A 376 24.44 3.49 -8.04
C VAL A 376 23.48 4.42 -8.79
N LEU A 377 23.65 5.73 -8.61
CA LEU A 377 22.89 6.71 -9.36
C LEU A 377 23.36 6.73 -10.82
N ASP A 378 22.41 6.75 -11.74
CA ASP A 378 22.66 6.72 -13.18
C ASP A 378 21.52 7.45 -13.91
N ASP A 379 21.77 8.71 -14.28
CA ASP A 379 20.81 9.57 -14.98
C ASP A 379 20.47 9.07 -16.40
N THR A 380 21.17 8.03 -16.90
CA THR A 380 20.87 7.43 -18.20
C THR A 380 19.77 6.37 -18.13
N THR A 381 19.39 5.92 -16.93
CA THR A 381 18.28 4.98 -16.73
C THR A 381 16.95 5.71 -16.51
N ASP A 382 15.84 5.02 -16.78
CA ASP A 382 14.49 5.52 -16.57
C ASP A 382 14.15 5.81 -15.11
N THR A 383 14.85 5.14 -14.18
CA THR A 383 14.67 5.30 -12.73
C THR A 383 15.69 6.24 -12.08
N GLY A 384 16.72 6.71 -12.83
CA GLY A 384 17.82 7.53 -12.30
C GLY A 384 18.82 6.74 -11.43
N ALA A 385 18.70 5.43 -11.38
CA ALA A 385 19.61 4.54 -10.67
C ALA A 385 19.72 3.19 -11.40
N ARG A 386 20.78 2.43 -11.10
CA ARG A 386 20.91 1.04 -11.52
C ARG A 386 21.49 0.17 -10.42
N THR A 387 21.16 -1.12 -10.50
CA THR A 387 21.69 -2.13 -9.60
C THR A 387 22.97 -2.72 -10.17
N VAL A 388 24.01 -2.80 -9.35
CA VAL A 388 25.32 -3.38 -9.71
C VAL A 388 25.63 -4.50 -8.74
N LYS A 389 26.00 -5.65 -9.27
CA LYS A 389 26.44 -6.75 -8.41
C LYS A 389 27.93 -6.58 -8.09
N LYS A 390 28.28 -6.76 -6.82
CA LYS A 390 29.65 -6.66 -6.32
C LYS A 390 30.01 -7.86 -5.45
N LEU A 391 31.30 -8.12 -5.32
CA LEU A 391 31.88 -9.00 -4.31
C LEU A 391 32.66 -8.14 -3.33
N ALA A 392 32.41 -8.27 -2.04
CA ALA A 392 33.29 -7.74 -1.01
C ALA A 392 33.66 -8.82 0.00
N PHE A 393 34.84 -8.69 0.60
CA PHE A 393 35.27 -9.55 1.68
C PHE A 393 36.19 -8.84 2.66
N VAL A 394 36.16 -9.31 3.91
CA VAL A 394 36.98 -8.80 5.02
C VAL A 394 37.59 -9.97 5.76
N LEU A 395 38.91 -9.92 5.93
CA LEU A 395 39.67 -10.78 6.81
C LEU A 395 39.88 -10.06 8.14
N CYS A 396 39.45 -10.63 9.25
CA CYS A 396 39.56 -10.01 10.57
C CYS A 396 40.18 -10.99 11.56
N HIS A 397 41.47 -10.81 11.86
CA HIS A 397 42.27 -11.62 12.78
C HIS A 397 43.63 -10.97 13.03
N SER A 398 44.39 -11.46 14.01
CA SER A 398 45.66 -10.88 14.48
C SER A 398 46.79 -10.76 13.43
N LYS A 399 46.62 -11.36 12.26
CA LYS A 399 47.63 -11.36 11.17
C LYS A 399 47.09 -10.79 9.85
N ALA A 400 45.84 -10.30 9.84
CA ALA A 400 45.23 -9.75 8.64
C ALA A 400 46.10 -8.61 8.11
N CYS A 401 46.51 -8.73 6.85
CA CYS A 401 47.44 -7.78 6.24
C CYS A 401 47.20 -7.64 4.72
N PHE A 402 47.82 -6.62 4.13
CA PHE A 402 47.70 -6.27 2.71
C PHE A 402 48.08 -7.45 1.81
N SER A 403 49.16 -8.17 2.16
CA SER A 403 49.64 -9.30 1.37
C SER A 403 48.62 -10.45 1.31
N GLU A 404 47.85 -10.65 2.37
CA GLU A 404 46.85 -11.73 2.46
C GLU A 404 45.63 -11.42 1.60
N VAL A 405 45.05 -10.22 1.75
CA VAL A 405 43.92 -9.77 0.91
C VAL A 405 44.34 -9.70 -0.57
N LYS A 406 45.55 -9.24 -0.86
CA LYS A 406 46.08 -9.21 -2.24
C LYS A 406 46.22 -10.62 -2.81
N ALA A 407 46.75 -11.58 -2.05
CA ALA A 407 46.91 -12.95 -2.50
C ALA A 407 45.56 -13.63 -2.82
N ILE A 408 44.54 -13.41 -1.97
CA ILE A 408 43.18 -13.91 -2.23
C ILE A 408 42.61 -13.27 -3.50
N THR A 409 42.71 -11.95 -3.64
CA THR A 409 42.23 -11.24 -4.84
C THR A 409 42.95 -11.68 -6.11
N GLU A 410 44.28 -11.81 -6.10
CA GLU A 410 45.05 -12.31 -7.25
C GLU A 410 44.68 -13.74 -7.62
N SER A 411 44.53 -14.61 -6.63
CA SER A 411 44.12 -16.00 -6.84
C SER A 411 42.69 -16.07 -7.39
N LEU A 412 41.76 -15.26 -6.86
CA LEU A 412 40.39 -15.16 -7.35
C LEU A 412 40.38 -14.76 -8.83
N LEU A 413 41.04 -13.65 -9.19
CA LEU A 413 41.09 -13.17 -10.58
C LEU A 413 41.72 -14.21 -11.52
N THR A 414 42.78 -14.89 -11.08
CA THR A 414 43.41 -15.96 -11.86
C THR A 414 42.47 -17.14 -12.11
N ASN A 415 41.68 -17.55 -11.11
CA ASN A 415 40.69 -18.62 -11.24
C ASN A 415 39.52 -18.21 -12.15
N LEU A 416 39.22 -16.92 -12.25
CA LEU A 416 38.25 -16.36 -13.19
C LEU A 416 38.83 -16.16 -14.61
N GLY A 417 40.08 -16.57 -14.85
CA GLY A 417 40.77 -16.42 -16.14
C GLY A 417 41.34 -15.03 -16.41
N ILE A 418 41.27 -14.10 -15.45
CA ILE A 418 41.78 -12.73 -15.55
C ILE A 418 43.25 -12.72 -15.09
N ARG A 419 44.19 -12.69 -16.04
CA ARG A 419 45.64 -12.79 -15.78
C ARG A 419 46.40 -11.47 -15.96
N ASP A 420 45.75 -10.48 -16.55
CA ASP A 420 46.28 -9.16 -16.90
C ASP A 420 45.93 -8.08 -15.87
N ALA A 421 45.41 -8.48 -14.70
CA ALA A 421 45.08 -7.56 -13.62
C ALA A 421 46.32 -6.82 -13.12
N THR A 422 46.21 -5.50 -12.97
CA THR A 422 47.28 -4.64 -12.45
C THR A 422 46.86 -3.97 -11.14
N PHE A 423 47.80 -3.92 -10.20
CA PHE A 423 47.60 -3.33 -8.87
C PHE A 423 48.33 -2.01 -8.80
N ARG A 424 47.59 -0.91 -8.64
CA ARG A 424 48.14 0.45 -8.56
C ARG A 424 47.91 1.02 -7.16
N PRO A 425 48.87 1.77 -6.58
CA PRO A 425 48.63 2.49 -5.33
C PRO A 425 47.42 3.43 -5.48
N GLY A 426 46.45 3.31 -4.58
CA GLY A 426 45.18 4.02 -4.68
C GLY A 426 44.06 3.36 -3.86
N GLY A 427 42.84 3.88 -3.99
CA GLY A 427 41.64 3.34 -3.34
C GLY A 427 41.12 4.20 -2.18
N PRO A 428 39.99 3.82 -1.57
CA PRO A 428 39.30 4.62 -0.57
C PRO A 428 40.15 4.99 0.65
N GLU A 429 39.83 6.12 1.28
CA GLU A 429 40.52 6.62 2.48
C GLU A 429 40.26 5.79 3.73
N CYS A 430 39.36 4.79 3.67
CA CYS A 430 39.15 3.86 4.77
C CYS A 430 40.33 2.90 4.99
N PHE A 431 41.25 2.80 4.03
CA PHE A 431 42.45 1.97 4.09
C PHE A 431 43.72 2.76 4.46
N MET A 432 44.72 2.07 5.02
CA MET A 432 45.98 2.68 5.43
C MET A 432 46.81 3.17 4.25
N ASP A 433 47.40 4.35 4.38
CA ASP A 433 48.33 4.89 3.39
C ASP A 433 49.55 3.98 3.20
N GLY A 434 49.92 3.75 1.93
CA GLY A 434 50.95 2.79 1.55
C GLY A 434 50.55 1.31 1.68
N ARG A 435 49.33 1.01 2.17
CA ARG A 435 48.77 -0.35 2.27
C ARG A 435 47.37 -0.45 1.68
N ARG A 436 47.16 0.25 0.56
CA ARG A 436 45.95 0.24 -0.27
C ARG A 436 46.29 0.20 -1.74
N SER A 437 45.47 -0.50 -2.51
CA SER A 437 45.64 -0.65 -3.95
C SER A 437 44.30 -0.71 -4.67
N GLU A 438 44.24 -0.06 -5.82
CA GLU A 438 43.19 -0.26 -6.83
C GLU A 438 43.57 -1.41 -7.77
N VAL A 439 42.55 -2.15 -8.19
CA VAL A 439 42.67 -3.27 -9.13
C VAL A 439 42.14 -2.82 -10.48
N TYR A 440 42.98 -2.94 -11.51
CA TYR A 440 42.64 -2.56 -12.88
C TYR A 440 42.73 -3.76 -13.82
N VAL A 441 41.78 -3.87 -14.74
CA VAL A 441 41.78 -4.84 -15.85
C VAL A 441 41.48 -4.06 -17.13
N ASP A 442 42.28 -4.23 -18.19
CA ASP A 442 42.16 -3.44 -19.43
C ASP A 442 42.09 -1.91 -19.17
N ASN A 443 42.84 -1.43 -18.17
CA ASN A 443 42.84 -0.03 -17.71
C ASN A 443 41.49 0.50 -17.18
N ARG A 444 40.52 -0.37 -16.89
CA ARG A 444 39.27 -0.07 -16.19
C ARG A 444 39.40 -0.46 -14.72
N LEU A 445 38.88 0.37 -13.82
CA LEU A 445 38.85 0.10 -12.39
C LEU A 445 37.85 -1.04 -12.13
N LEU A 446 38.35 -2.13 -11.55
CA LEU A 446 37.54 -3.27 -11.12
C LEU A 446 37.15 -3.16 -9.65
N GLY A 447 37.99 -2.52 -8.83
CA GLY A 447 37.74 -2.39 -7.40
C GLY A 447 39.00 -2.02 -6.63
N PHE A 448 39.01 -2.30 -5.33
CA PHE A 448 40.09 -1.91 -4.43
C PHE A 448 40.30 -2.94 -3.33
N LEU A 449 41.48 -2.89 -2.71
CA LEU A 449 41.83 -3.67 -1.53
C LEU A 449 42.82 -2.93 -0.62
N GLY A 450 42.82 -3.27 0.66
CA GLY A 450 43.78 -2.69 1.60
C GLY A 450 43.63 -3.17 3.03
N GLU A 451 44.52 -2.69 3.89
CA GLU A 451 44.38 -2.82 5.34
C GLU A 451 43.55 -1.65 5.89
N ILE A 452 42.49 -1.94 6.66
CA ILE A 452 41.59 -0.93 7.22
C ILE A 452 42.35 -0.05 8.22
N ARG A 453 42.13 1.27 8.17
CA ARG A 453 42.76 2.22 9.11
C ARG A 453 42.33 1.97 10.55
N PRO A 454 43.23 2.20 11.53
CA PRO A 454 42.88 2.11 12.95
C PRO A 454 41.66 2.96 13.35
N GLU A 455 41.52 4.15 12.79
CA GLU A 455 40.37 5.04 13.04
C GLU A 455 39.03 4.42 12.62
N VAL A 456 38.99 3.79 11.44
CA VAL A 456 37.80 3.07 10.97
C VAL A 456 37.51 1.87 11.87
N LEU A 457 38.52 1.08 12.24
CA LEU A 457 38.36 -0.03 13.18
C LEU A 457 37.75 0.44 14.51
N LEU A 458 38.24 1.56 15.06
CA LEU A 458 37.69 2.17 16.28
C LEU A 458 36.23 2.62 16.10
N ASN A 459 35.89 3.24 14.96
CA ASN A 459 34.52 3.64 14.64
C ASN A 459 33.56 2.45 14.62
N TRP A 460 34.02 1.27 14.18
CA TRP A 460 33.29 0.00 14.17
C TRP A 460 33.48 -0.83 15.46
N GLY A 461 34.24 -0.31 16.42
CA GLY A 461 34.52 -0.95 17.70
C GLY A 461 35.31 -2.25 17.59
N LEU A 462 36.09 -2.44 16.53
CA LEU A 462 36.89 -3.64 16.25
C LEU A 462 38.30 -3.51 16.86
N GLU A 463 38.76 -4.55 17.55
CA GLU A 463 40.07 -4.57 18.21
C GLU A 463 41.15 -5.28 17.37
N MET A 464 40.73 -6.16 16.46
CA MET A 464 41.63 -6.89 15.58
C MET A 464 41.90 -6.11 14.29
N PRO A 465 43.10 -6.24 13.69
CA PRO A 465 43.34 -5.69 12.37
C PRO A 465 42.43 -6.37 11.33
N ALA A 466 42.00 -5.60 10.34
CA ALA A 466 41.20 -6.09 9.24
C ALA A 466 41.82 -5.69 7.89
N ALA A 467 41.75 -6.60 6.93
CA ALA A 467 42.13 -6.35 5.54
C ALA A 467 40.96 -6.75 4.64
N ALA A 468 40.62 -5.90 3.67
CA ALA A 468 39.39 -6.05 2.90
C ALA A 468 39.57 -5.70 1.44
N ALA A 469 38.68 -6.23 0.61
CA ALA A 469 38.56 -5.89 -0.80
C ALA A 469 37.10 -5.78 -1.21
N GLU A 470 36.84 -4.97 -2.23
CA GLU A 470 35.57 -4.92 -2.96
C GLU A 470 35.85 -4.85 -4.45
N LEU A 471 35.14 -5.68 -5.23
CA LEU A 471 35.27 -5.82 -6.67
C LEU A 471 33.88 -5.73 -7.32
N ASP A 472 33.78 -4.96 -8.39
CA ASP A 472 32.65 -4.96 -9.32
C ASP A 472 32.67 -6.27 -10.12
N VAL A 473 31.57 -7.02 -10.07
CA VAL A 473 31.47 -8.33 -10.75
C VAL A 473 30.68 -8.25 -12.05
N GLU A 474 29.94 -7.16 -12.27
CA GLU A 474 29.11 -6.94 -13.45
C GLU A 474 29.97 -6.60 -14.69
N THR A 475 31.04 -5.83 -14.48
CA THR A 475 31.96 -5.36 -15.55
C THR A 475 32.63 -6.46 -16.38
N ARG A 476 32.48 -7.74 -16.05
CA ARG A 476 33.16 -8.87 -16.72
C ARG A 476 32.29 -10.10 -17.02
N VAL A 477 30.96 -10.04 -16.88
CA VAL A 477 30.08 -11.16 -17.31
C VAL A 477 30.35 -11.57 -18.76
N ASP A 478 30.71 -10.61 -19.61
CA ASP A 478 30.99 -10.81 -21.04
C ASP A 478 32.41 -11.34 -21.36
N LEU A 479 33.34 -11.27 -20.41
CA LEU A 479 34.78 -11.47 -20.67
C LEU A 479 35.33 -12.79 -20.13
N VAL A 480 34.58 -13.46 -19.25
CA VAL A 480 34.87 -14.82 -18.83
C VAL A 480 34.22 -15.74 -19.85
N GLY A 481 34.97 -16.11 -20.89
CA GLY A 481 34.55 -17.18 -21.80
C GLY A 481 34.16 -18.40 -20.96
N PHE A 482 32.92 -18.85 -21.08
CA PHE A 482 32.30 -19.89 -20.26
C PHE A 482 32.98 -21.25 -20.44
N GLY A 483 34.17 -21.37 -19.87
CA GLY A 483 35.00 -22.57 -19.80
C GLY A 483 35.39 -22.86 -18.35
N LEU A 484 34.41 -22.87 -17.46
CA LEU A 484 34.42 -23.53 -16.15
C LEU A 484 33.05 -24.15 -15.91
#